data_AF-A0A1J4ZIG4-F1
#
_entry.id   AF-A0A1J4ZIG4-F1
#
_cell.length_a   1.000
_cell.length_b   1.000
_cell.length_c   1.000
_cell.angle_alpha   90.00
_cell.angle_beta   90.00
_cell.angle_gamma   90.00
#
_symmetry.space_group_name_H-M   'P 1'
#
loop_
_entity.id
_entity.type
_entity.pdbx_description
1 polymer ?
#
loop_
_entity_poly.entity_id
_entity_poly.type
_entity_poly.pdbx_seq_one_letter_code
_entity_poly.pdbx_strand_id
1 'polypeptide(L)'
;MFIQVNQELCDGCGVCVEACPVGAIQLVDQRAVIDDALCTQCEACIEACPNEALTALSVPARSAPIVALPAAESRIVPARDQAALLETAAPARGLAPLAGAALAFLGREIAPRLADALIAALERRLARPTTTTIAPASSSSRSPTAKNRGERKQARYRGGRADNGW
;
A
#
# COMPACT_ATOMS: atom_id res chain seq x y z
N MET A 1 3.12 3.01 20.50
CA MET A 1 3.25 4.46 20.73
C MET A 1 3.39 5.11 19.37
N PHE A 2 2.87 6.29 19.12
CA PHE A 2 3.03 7.01 17.85
C PHE A 2 3.15 8.51 18.12
N ILE A 3 3.72 9.25 17.17
CA ILE A 3 3.90 10.70 17.29
C ILE A 3 2.80 11.36 16.45
N GLN A 4 2.04 12.27 17.06
CA GLN A 4 1.01 13.04 16.39
C GLN A 4 1.43 14.50 16.24
N VAL A 5 1.11 15.08 15.08
CA VAL A 5 1.29 16.51 14.78
C VAL A 5 -0.02 17.25 15.06
N ASN A 6 0.03 18.27 15.90
CA ASN A 6 -1.05 19.25 16.06
C ASN A 6 -0.96 20.28 14.93
N GLN A 7 -1.93 20.25 14.02
CA GLN A 7 -1.95 21.13 12.85
C GLN A 7 -2.25 22.60 13.18
N GLU A 8 -2.81 22.90 14.35
CA GLU A 8 -3.10 24.27 14.77
C GLU A 8 -1.84 24.98 15.28
N LEU A 9 -0.94 24.24 15.94
CA LEU A 9 0.33 24.75 16.47
C LEU A 9 1.48 24.65 15.46
N CYS A 10 1.37 23.74 14.49
CA CYS A 10 2.39 23.57 13.47
C CYS A 10 2.36 24.74 12.47
N ASP A 11 3.42 25.54 12.45
CA ASP A 11 3.65 26.66 11.54
C ASP A 11 4.44 26.29 10.29
N GLY A 12 4.92 25.05 10.18
CA GLY A 12 5.72 24.58 9.06
C GLY A 12 7.20 25.02 9.08
N CYS A 13 7.75 25.41 10.23
CA CYS A 13 9.15 25.85 10.33
C CYS A 13 10.20 24.81 9.90
N GLY A 14 9.84 23.51 9.94
CA GLY A 14 10.67 22.42 9.42
C GLY A 14 11.84 21.97 10.30
N VAL A 15 12.01 22.53 11.50
CA VAL A 15 13.07 22.12 12.45
C VAL A 15 12.99 20.63 12.78
N CYS A 16 11.77 20.08 12.88
CA CYS A 16 11.55 18.65 13.14
C CYS A 16 12.06 17.74 12.00
N VAL A 17 12.13 18.23 10.76
CA VAL A 17 12.66 17.46 9.62
C VAL A 17 14.17 17.27 9.77
N GLU A 18 14.89 18.33 10.15
CA GLU A 18 16.34 18.26 10.38
C GLU A 18 16.69 17.44 11.63
N ALA A 19 15.85 17.51 12.66
CA ALA A 19 16.05 16.75 13.89
C ALA A 19 15.80 15.24 13.73
N CYS A 20 15.12 14.79 12.66
CA CYS A 20 14.77 13.39 12.49
C CYS A 20 15.95 12.57 11.95
N PRO A 21 16.56 11.66 12.75
CA PRO A 21 17.75 10.92 12.32
C PRO A 21 17.47 9.89 11.21
N VAL A 22 16.22 9.46 11.08
CA VAL A 22 15.75 8.47 10.10
C VAL A 22 15.02 9.09 8.91
N GLY A 23 14.84 10.41 8.90
CA GLY A 23 14.14 11.12 7.82
C GLY A 23 12.66 10.76 7.68
N ALA A 24 11.99 10.39 8.78
CA ALA A 24 10.57 10.01 8.78
C ALA A 24 9.60 11.20 8.65
N ILE A 25 10.08 12.45 8.70
CA ILE A 25 9.24 13.65 8.71
C ILE A 25 9.44 14.43 7.43
N GLN A 26 8.34 14.86 6.81
CA GLN A 26 8.33 15.70 5.62
C GLN A 26 7.40 16.89 5.82
N LEU A 27 7.60 17.97 5.06
CA LEU A 27 6.65 19.08 5.01
C LEU A 27 5.75 18.93 3.78
N VAL A 28 4.45 18.84 4.03
CA VAL A 28 3.41 18.84 3.00
C VAL A 28 2.46 20.00 3.33
N ASP A 29 2.22 20.89 2.38
CA ASP A 29 1.35 22.07 2.57
C ASP A 29 1.72 22.92 3.80
N GLN A 30 3.03 23.12 4.04
CA GLN A 30 3.57 23.82 5.21
C GLN A 30 3.18 23.18 6.56
N ARG A 31 2.87 21.88 6.57
CA ARG A 31 2.67 21.11 7.80
C ARG A 31 3.58 19.91 7.84
N ALA A 32 4.07 19.61 9.04
CA ALA A 32 4.83 18.38 9.26
C ALA A 32 3.90 17.18 9.10
N VAL A 33 4.33 16.20 8.31
CA VAL A 33 3.69 14.90 8.12
C VAL A 33 4.72 13.84 8.46
N ILE A 34 4.30 12.87 9.29
CA ILE A 34 5.17 11.80 9.78
C ILE A 34 4.80 10.51 9.04
N ASP A 35 5.81 9.83 8.52
CA ASP A 35 5.69 8.46 8.04
C ASP A 35 5.88 7.49 9.21
N ASP A 36 4.77 6.93 9.69
CA ASP A 36 4.75 5.98 10.80
C ASP A 36 5.53 4.69 10.52
N ALA A 37 5.74 4.34 9.24
CA ALA A 37 6.52 3.15 8.88
C ALA A 37 8.03 3.35 9.07
N LEU A 38 8.50 4.59 8.97
CA LEU A 38 9.91 4.95 9.18
C LEU A 38 10.18 5.46 10.61
N CYS A 39 9.15 5.98 11.30
CA CYS A 39 9.28 6.58 12.61
C CYS A 39 9.71 5.55 13.67
N THR A 40 10.90 5.75 14.24
CA THR A 40 11.45 4.91 15.32
C THR A 40 11.03 5.35 16.71
N GLN A 41 10.18 6.37 16.83
CA GLN A 41 9.67 6.89 18.11
C GLN A 41 10.81 7.34 19.05
N CYS A 42 11.88 7.91 18.50
CA CYS A 42 13.02 8.43 19.26
C CYS A 42 12.79 9.80 19.90
N GLU A 43 11.63 10.41 19.69
CA GLU A 43 11.18 11.67 20.33
C GLU A 43 12.03 12.93 20.03
N ALA A 44 13.11 12.83 19.26
CA ALA A 44 13.97 13.96 18.88
C ALA A 44 13.19 15.14 18.25
N CYS A 45 12.14 14.86 17.48
CA CYS A 45 11.30 15.88 16.87
C CYS A 45 10.44 16.67 17.88
N ILE A 46 10.12 16.08 19.04
CA ILE A 46 9.34 16.73 20.10
C ILE A 46 10.20 17.80 20.77
N GLU A 47 11.44 17.44 21.14
CA GLU A 47 12.39 18.37 21.77
C GLU A 47 12.82 19.51 20.83
N ALA A 48 12.90 19.22 19.53
CA ALA A 48 13.32 20.20 18.53
C ALA A 48 12.20 21.18 18.13
N CYS A 49 10.94 20.91 18.46
CA CYS A 49 9.82 21.72 17.97
C CYS A 49 9.66 23.01 18.80
N PRO A 50 9.89 24.20 18.23
CA PRO A 50 9.76 25.46 18.98
C PRO A 50 8.31 25.79 19.37
N ASN A 51 7.34 25.22 18.64
CA ASN A 51 5.90 25.44 18.86
C ASN A 51 5.23 24.31 19.64
N GLU A 52 6.00 23.32 20.09
CA GLU A 52 5.50 22.15 20.84
C GLU A 52 4.33 21.44 20.12
N ALA A 53 4.34 21.46 18.77
CA ALA A 53 3.26 20.92 17.96
C ALA A 53 3.26 19.39 17.84
N LEU A 54 4.23 18.69 18.43
CA LEU A 54 4.45 17.25 18.30
C LEU A 54 4.25 16.56 19.65
N THR A 55 3.45 15.50 19.71
CA THR A 55 3.17 14.79 20.97
C THR A 55 3.24 13.28 20.79
N ALA A 56 3.86 12.59 21.74
CA ALA A 56 3.87 11.13 21.76
C ALA A 56 2.60 10.59 22.44
N LEU A 57 1.80 9.83 21.69
CA LEU A 57 0.60 9.20 22.19
C LEU A 57 0.82 7.69 22.32
N SER A 58 0.54 7.17 23.51
CA SER A 58 0.35 5.74 23.72
C SER A 58 -1.14 5.48 23.87
N VAL A 59 -1.72 4.73 22.94
CA VAL A 59 -3.04 4.16 23.16
C VAL A 59 -2.81 2.92 24.02
N PRO A 60 -3.28 2.87 25.28
CA PRO A 60 -3.26 1.63 26.03
C PRO A 60 -4.12 0.65 25.24
N ALA A 61 -3.55 -0.50 24.89
CA ALA A 61 -4.34 -1.60 24.37
C ALA A 61 -5.52 -1.76 25.34
N ARG A 62 -6.75 -1.61 24.84
CA ARG A 62 -7.94 -1.94 25.62
C ARG A 62 -7.93 -3.45 25.86
N SER A 63 -7.08 -3.92 26.75
CA SER A 63 -7.50 -4.97 27.66
C SER A 63 -8.54 -4.32 28.54
N ALA A 64 -9.79 -4.27 28.06
CA ALA A 64 -10.88 -4.28 29.01
C ALA A 64 -10.53 -5.37 30.02
N PRO A 65 -10.51 -5.10 31.33
CA PRO A 65 -10.39 -6.20 32.26
C PRO A 65 -11.50 -7.17 31.84
N ILE A 66 -11.12 -8.42 31.57
CA ILE A 66 -12.07 -9.52 31.69
C ILE A 66 -12.39 -9.49 33.19
N VAL A 67 -13.28 -8.57 33.59
CA VAL A 67 -13.93 -8.67 34.88
C VAL A 67 -14.64 -9.99 34.74
N ALA A 68 -14.09 -11.00 35.40
CA ALA A 68 -14.76 -12.28 35.56
C ALA A 68 -16.17 -11.91 36.03
N LEU A 69 -17.14 -12.11 35.14
CA LEU A 69 -18.54 -12.05 35.55
C LEU A 69 -18.64 -12.97 36.76
N PRO A 70 -19.22 -12.53 37.88
CA PRO A 70 -19.45 -13.43 39.01
C PRO A 70 -20.19 -14.65 38.47
N ALA A 71 -19.74 -15.83 38.91
CA ALA A 71 -20.37 -17.11 38.60
C ALA A 71 -21.80 -17.12 39.14
N ALA A 72 -22.71 -16.48 38.40
CA ALA A 72 -24.13 -16.43 38.66
C ALA A 72 -24.82 -17.04 37.44
N GLU A 73 -25.09 -18.33 37.59
CA GLU A 73 -26.11 -19.10 36.89
C GLU A 73 -26.04 -19.01 35.37
N SER A 74 -25.25 -19.91 34.77
CA SER A 74 -25.50 -20.37 33.42
C SER A 74 -26.87 -21.04 33.39
N ARG A 75 -27.93 -20.24 33.22
CA ARG A 75 -29.21 -20.73 32.74
C ARG A 75 -28.95 -21.25 31.34
N ILE A 76 -28.73 -22.56 31.27
CA ILE A 76 -28.80 -23.36 30.06
C ILE A 76 -30.05 -22.88 29.34
N VAL A 77 -29.87 -22.17 28.23
CA VAL A 77 -30.94 -21.91 27.29
C VAL A 77 -31.30 -23.30 26.78
N PRO A 78 -32.48 -23.87 27.09
CA PRO A 78 -32.86 -25.11 26.45
C PRO A 78 -32.85 -24.83 24.96
N ALA A 79 -32.10 -25.65 24.23
CA ALA A 79 -32.12 -25.65 22.78
C ALA A 79 -33.59 -25.67 22.38
N ARG A 80 -34.07 -24.57 21.78
CA ARG A 80 -35.32 -24.63 21.05
C ARG A 80 -35.03 -25.58 19.91
N ASP A 81 -35.55 -26.79 20.07
CA ASP A 81 -35.64 -27.82 19.05
C ASP A 81 -35.97 -27.13 17.72
N GLN A 82 -34.98 -27.04 16.83
CA GLN A 82 -35.17 -26.61 15.44
C GLN A 82 -35.80 -27.76 14.64
N ALA A 83 -36.81 -28.39 15.22
CA ALA A 83 -37.59 -29.45 14.62
C ALA A 83 -39.06 -29.02 14.52
N ALA A 84 -39.32 -27.79 14.06
CA ALA A 84 -40.58 -27.38 13.45
C ALA A 84 -40.59 -25.87 13.13
N LEU A 85 -39.88 -25.44 12.10
CA LEU A 85 -40.39 -24.32 11.30
C LEU A 85 -39.93 -24.46 9.85
N LEU A 86 -40.74 -25.22 9.13
CA LEU A 86 -40.99 -25.14 7.70
C LEU A 86 -39.76 -25.28 6.79
N GLU A 87 -39.56 -26.54 6.41
CA GLU A 87 -39.48 -26.91 5.00
C GLU A 87 -40.40 -26.02 4.15
N THR A 88 -39.82 -25.22 3.26
CA THR A 88 -40.26 -24.99 1.85
C THR A 88 -39.37 -23.93 1.21
N ALA A 89 -38.09 -24.24 1.02
CA ALA A 89 -37.33 -23.62 -0.07
C ALA A 89 -36.78 -24.76 -0.92
N ALA A 90 -37.65 -25.21 -1.83
CA ALA A 90 -37.30 -26.14 -2.89
C ALA A 90 -35.94 -25.75 -3.51
N PRO A 91 -35.05 -26.70 -3.83
CA PRO A 91 -33.92 -26.39 -4.67
C PRO A 91 -34.50 -25.97 -6.03
N ALA A 92 -34.59 -24.66 -6.26
CA ALA A 92 -34.90 -24.15 -7.57
C ALA A 92 -33.78 -24.69 -8.48
N ARG A 93 -34.11 -25.70 -9.27
CA ARG A 93 -33.43 -26.07 -10.52
C ARG A 93 -33.54 -24.86 -11.45
N GLY A 94 -32.81 -23.80 -11.15
CA GLY A 94 -32.75 -22.53 -11.86
C GLY A 94 -31.29 -22.17 -12.09
N LEU A 95 -31.02 -21.42 -13.15
CA LEU A 95 -29.69 -21.04 -13.70
C LEU A 95 -28.66 -20.41 -12.72
N ALA A 96 -28.98 -20.28 -11.44
CA ALA A 96 -28.15 -19.68 -10.39
C ALA A 96 -26.74 -20.30 -10.23
N PRO A 97 -26.51 -21.64 -10.26
CA PRO A 97 -25.17 -22.18 -10.06
C PRO A 97 -24.27 -21.95 -11.29
N LEU A 98 -24.83 -21.93 -12.50
CA LEU A 98 -24.10 -21.63 -13.73
C LEU A 98 -23.76 -20.14 -13.82
N ALA A 99 -24.67 -19.26 -13.41
CA ALA A 99 -24.40 -17.82 -13.32
C ALA A 99 -23.30 -17.52 -12.30
N GLY A 100 -23.31 -18.18 -11.15
CA GLY A 100 -22.26 -18.05 -10.13
C GLY A 100 -20.88 -18.51 -10.64
N ALA A 101 -20.81 -19.68 -11.28
CA ALA A 101 -19.57 -20.18 -11.87
C ALA A 101 -19.05 -19.30 -13.02
N ALA A 102 -19.94 -18.80 -13.88
CA ALA A 102 -19.60 -17.90 -14.97
C ALA A 102 -19.03 -16.56 -14.47
N LEU A 103 -19.65 -15.96 -13.44
CA LEU A 103 -19.16 -14.72 -12.83
C LEU A 103 -17.81 -14.91 -12.13
N ALA A 104 -17.62 -16.03 -11.43
CA ALA A 104 -16.34 -16.35 -10.81
C ALA A 104 -15.21 -16.54 -11.84
N PHE A 105 -15.52 -17.17 -12.99
CA PHE A 105 -14.56 -17.33 -14.09
C PHE A 105 -14.24 -16.01 -14.79
N LEU A 106 -15.26 -15.19 -15.07
CA LEU A 106 -15.09 -13.84 -15.62
C LEU A 106 -14.21 -12.97 -14.72
N GLY A 107 -14.43 -13.02 -13.41
CA GLY A 107 -13.63 -12.27 -12.43
C GLY A 107 -12.19 -12.75 -12.33
N ARG A 108 -11.95 -14.07 -12.30
CA ARG A 108 -10.61 -14.60 -12.04
C ARG A 108 -9.71 -14.67 -13.28
N GLU A 109 -10.27 -15.01 -14.43
CA GLU A 109 -9.47 -15.27 -15.63
C GLU A 109 -9.54 -14.12 -16.64
N ILE A 110 -10.71 -13.49 -16.79
CA ILE A 110 -10.94 -12.52 -17.87
C ILE A 110 -10.60 -11.09 -17.41
N ALA A 111 -11.01 -10.69 -16.20
CA ALA A 111 -10.74 -9.37 -15.67
C ALA A 111 -9.24 -8.98 -15.61
N PRO A 112 -8.30 -9.82 -15.12
CA PRO A 112 -6.89 -9.42 -15.04
C PRO A 112 -6.28 -9.22 -16.44
N ARG A 113 -6.61 -10.08 -17.41
CA ARG A 113 -6.11 -9.96 -18.78
C ARG A 113 -6.64 -8.72 -19.50
N LEU A 114 -7.88 -8.35 -19.21
CA LEU A 114 -8.49 -7.13 -19.74
C LEU A 114 -7.83 -5.89 -19.14
N ALA A 115 -7.52 -5.90 -17.84
CA ALA A 115 -6.77 -4.84 -17.19
C ALA A 115 -5.38 -4.67 -17.81
N ASP A 116 -4.61 -5.74 -17.98
CA ASP A 116 -3.28 -5.70 -18.60
C ASP A 116 -3.33 -5.15 -20.03
N ALA A 117 -4.32 -5.59 -20.81
CA ALA A 117 -4.50 -5.13 -22.19
C ALA A 117 -4.87 -3.64 -22.27
N LEU A 118 -5.69 -3.15 -21.34
CA LEU A 118 -6.07 -1.74 -21.24
C LEU A 118 -4.90 -0.87 -20.80
N ILE A 119 -4.12 -1.31 -19.82
CA ILE A 119 -2.91 -0.62 -19.37
C ILE A 119 -1.93 -0.48 -20.54
N ALA A 120 -1.62 -1.58 -21.25
CA ALA A 120 -0.74 -1.53 -22.41
C ALA A 120 -1.29 -0.68 -23.56
N ALA A 121 -2.62 -0.55 -23.70
CA ALA A 121 -3.23 0.33 -24.69
C ALA A 121 -3.15 1.82 -24.28
N LEU A 122 -3.31 2.13 -23.00
CA LEU A 122 -3.16 3.47 -22.43
C LEU A 122 -1.71 3.93 -22.53
N GLU A 123 -0.75 3.09 -22.16
CA GLU A 123 0.67 3.39 -22.30
C GLU A 123 1.05 3.71 -23.74
N ARG A 124 0.56 2.96 -24.74
CA ARG A 124 0.79 3.28 -26.16
C ARG A 124 0.15 4.59 -26.62
N ARG A 125 -0.96 5.00 -26.00
CA ARG A 125 -1.58 6.31 -26.26
C ARG A 125 -0.80 7.44 -25.61
N LEU A 126 -0.31 7.24 -24.39
CA LEU A 126 0.50 8.22 -23.67
C LEU A 126 1.92 8.34 -24.25
N ALA A 127 2.49 7.24 -24.72
CA ALA A 127 3.80 7.17 -25.37
C ALA A 127 3.78 7.57 -26.84
N ARG A 128 2.61 7.87 -27.44
CA ARG A 128 2.58 8.64 -28.69
C ARG A 128 2.92 10.07 -28.32
N PRO A 129 4.15 10.55 -28.59
CA PRO A 129 4.49 11.92 -28.31
C PRO A 129 3.51 12.78 -29.10
N THR A 130 2.74 13.60 -28.39
CA THR A 130 2.32 14.86 -28.96
C THR A 130 3.60 15.56 -29.37
N THR A 131 3.90 15.55 -30.67
CA THR A 131 4.79 16.54 -31.29
C THR A 131 4.06 17.88 -31.21
N THR A 132 3.85 18.36 -29.98
CA THR A 132 3.67 19.77 -29.72
C THR A 132 5.09 20.30 -29.68
N THR A 133 5.50 20.81 -30.84
CA THR A 133 6.67 21.65 -31.04
C THR A 133 6.83 22.62 -29.87
N ILE A 134 7.72 22.30 -28.94
CA ILE A 134 8.43 23.30 -28.15
C ILE A 134 9.89 23.15 -28.55
N ALA A 135 10.36 24.16 -29.27
CA ALA A 135 11.74 24.29 -29.71
C ALA A 135 12.70 24.20 -28.52
N PRO A 136 13.77 23.40 -28.58
CA PRO A 136 14.87 23.50 -27.64
C PRO A 136 15.77 24.67 -28.06
N ALA A 137 15.77 25.74 -27.27
CA ALA A 137 16.85 26.69 -27.28
C ALA A 137 18.09 26.04 -26.65
N SER A 138 19.10 25.78 -27.49
CA SER A 138 20.55 25.80 -27.23
C SER A 138 21.04 25.33 -25.84
N SER A 139 21.91 24.34 -25.75
CA SER A 139 23.32 24.60 -26.09
C SER A 139 24.18 23.32 -26.10
N SER A 140 25.30 23.46 -26.81
CA SER A 140 26.47 22.57 -26.85
C SER A 140 26.50 21.51 -27.94
N SER A 141 27.04 21.98 -29.05
CA SER A 141 27.63 21.26 -30.18
C SER A 141 28.67 20.20 -29.77
N ARG A 142 28.50 18.99 -30.28
CA ARG A 142 29.54 18.29 -31.05
C ARG A 142 28.97 17.09 -31.81
N SER A 143 29.18 17.10 -33.11
CA SER A 143 29.09 15.97 -34.05
C SER A 143 30.24 16.18 -35.05
N PRO A 144 30.62 15.23 -35.94
CA PRO A 144 30.17 13.84 -36.08
C PRO A 144 31.37 12.85 -36.17
N THR A 145 31.13 11.55 -36.08
CA THR A 145 31.70 10.59 -37.04
C THR A 145 30.86 9.34 -37.07
N ALA A 146 30.57 8.92 -38.30
CA ALA A 146 29.67 7.86 -38.66
C ALA A 146 30.42 6.53 -38.87
N LYS A 147 29.62 5.46 -38.87
CA LYS A 147 29.80 4.16 -39.54
C LYS A 147 30.54 3.04 -38.81
N ASN A 148 29.67 2.17 -38.26
CA ASN A 148 29.43 0.79 -38.71
C ASN A 148 30.32 -0.39 -38.25
N ARG A 149 29.58 -1.35 -37.65
CA ARG A 149 29.55 -2.80 -37.96
C ARG A 149 30.48 -3.72 -37.15
N GLY A 150 29.87 -4.74 -36.55
CA GLY A 150 30.51 -5.92 -35.96
C GLY A 150 29.85 -6.26 -34.62
N GLU A 151 28.74 -7.01 -34.59
CA GLU A 151 28.72 -8.46 -34.42
C GLU A 151 29.40 -8.98 -33.14
N ARG A 152 28.67 -9.86 -32.41
CA ARG A 152 29.15 -10.87 -31.44
C ARG A 152 29.50 -10.30 -30.03
N LYS A 153 29.08 -10.85 -28.90
CA LYS A 153 28.58 -12.18 -28.53
C LYS A 153 27.59 -12.10 -27.37
N GLN A 154 26.55 -12.91 -27.44
CA GLN A 154 25.85 -13.43 -26.28
C GLN A 154 26.84 -14.24 -25.43
N ALA A 155 26.98 -13.92 -24.15
CA ALA A 155 27.59 -14.80 -23.17
C ALA A 155 26.58 -15.05 -22.04
N ARG A 156 26.13 -16.30 -22.00
CA ARG A 156 25.28 -16.89 -20.98
C ARG A 156 25.98 -16.78 -19.62
N TYR A 157 25.33 -16.21 -18.61
CA TYR A 157 25.64 -16.57 -17.23
C TYR A 157 24.61 -17.59 -16.77
N ARG A 158 25.05 -18.85 -16.81
CA ARG A 158 24.33 -20.04 -16.36
C ARG A 158 24.99 -20.45 -15.05
N GLY A 159 24.20 -20.51 -13.98
CA GLY A 159 24.34 -21.47 -12.87
C GLY A 159 25.63 -21.47 -12.04
N GLY A 160 25.47 -21.20 -10.75
CA GLY A 160 26.43 -21.56 -9.71
C GLY A 160 25.70 -21.86 -8.40
N ARG A 161 25.04 -23.03 -8.34
CA ARG A 161 24.59 -23.69 -7.12
C ARG A 161 25.75 -24.61 -6.68
N ALA A 162 26.24 -24.43 -5.46
CA ALA A 162 27.15 -25.36 -4.77
C ALA A 162 27.05 -25.10 -3.25
N ASP A 163 26.04 -25.70 -2.64
CA ASP A 163 26.12 -26.78 -1.67
C ASP A 163 27.40 -26.90 -0.78
N ASN A 164 27.14 -27.16 0.52
CA ASN A 164 27.96 -27.81 1.57
C ASN A 164 28.91 -26.86 2.34
N GLY A 165 28.85 -26.67 3.67
CA GLY A 165 28.36 -27.48 4.78
C GLY A 165 29.54 -27.90 5.65
N TRP A 166 29.73 -27.28 6.83
CA TRP A 166 30.40 -27.75 8.07
C TRP A 166 30.03 -26.77 9.19
#